data_AF-A0A959H6M4-F1
#
_entry.id   AF-A0A959H6M4-F1
#
_cell.length_a   1.000
_cell.length_b   1.000
_cell.length_c   1.000
_cell.angle_alpha   90.00
_cell.angle_beta   90.00
_cell.angle_gamma   90.00
#
_symmetry.space_group_name_H-M   'P 1'
#
loop_
_entity.id
_entity.type
_entity.pdbx_description
1 polymer ?
#
loop_
_entity_poly.entity_id
_entity_poly.type
_entity_poly.pdbx_seq_one_letter_code
_entity_poly.pdbx_strand_id
1 'polypeptide(L)' 'MDELLYKVAITLIPNVGPVTARNLISYCGGVRAVFEARKRELLKVPGVGSHIADNIVNQNVLGRA' A
#
# COMPACT_ATOMS: atom_id res chain seq x y z
N MET A 1 -5.86 -1.21 -16.69
CA MET A 1 -4.73 -0.26 -16.79
C MET A 1 -4.77 0.48 -15.47
N ASP A 2 -4.02 0.10 -14.43
CA ASP A 2 -2.61 0.47 -14.18
C ASP A 2 -1.98 -0.44 -13.10
N GLU A 3 -2.33 -1.73 -13.04
CA GLU A 3 -1.82 -2.65 -12.00
C GLU A 3 -0.29 -2.75 -11.95
N LEU A 4 0.38 -2.59 -13.08
CA LEU A 4 1.85 -2.55 -13.17
C LEU A 4 2.42 -1.30 -12.48
N LEU A 5 1.81 -0.13 -12.73
CA LEU A 5 2.22 1.12 -12.10
C LEU A 5 2.06 1.03 -10.57
N TYR A 6 0.93 0.51 -10.11
CA TYR A 6 0.68 0.35 -8.68
C TYR A 6 1.57 -0.73 -8.04
N LYS A 7 1.91 -1.80 -8.76
CA LYS A 7 2.90 -2.80 -8.30
C LYS A 7 4.29 -2.17 -8.16
N VAL A 8 4.70 -1.31 -9.09
CA VAL A 8 5.97 -0.58 -8.96
C VAL A 8 5.89 0.42 -7.80
N ALA A 9 4.78 1.15 -7.68
CA ALA A 9 4.55 2.09 -6.57
C ALA A 9 4.64 1.40 -5.20
N ILE A 10 4.08 0.20 -5.04
CA ILE A 10 4.11 -0.51 -3.76
C ILE A 10 5.54 -0.94 -3.38
N THR A 11 6.40 -1.23 -4.37
CA THR A 11 7.82 -1.55 -4.14
C THR A 11 8.66 -0.31 -3.83
N LEU A 12 8.18 0.88 -4.18
CA LEU A 12 8.82 2.15 -3.84
C LEU A 12 8.52 2.59 -2.41
N ILE A 13 7.59 1.92 -1.71
CA ILE A 13 7.26 2.25 -0.33
C ILE A 13 8.37 1.69 0.57
N PRO A 14 9.05 2.54 1.34
CA PRO A 14 10.13 2.09 2.20
C PRO A 14 9.61 1.12 3.27
N ASN A 15 10.34 0.01 3.44
CA ASN A 15 9.98 -1.12 4.31
C ASN A 15 8.80 -1.97 3.82
N VAL A 16 8.35 -1.82 2.56
CA VAL A 16 7.38 -2.73 1.94
C VAL A 16 8.10 -3.71 1.01
N GLY A 17 8.21 -4.95 1.46
CA GLY A 17 8.71 -6.05 0.64
C GLY A 17 7.61 -6.73 -0.19
N PRO A 18 7.97 -7.69 -1.06
CA PRO A 18 7.01 -8.41 -1.91
C PRO A 18 5.95 -9.20 -1.12
N VAL A 19 6.30 -9.69 0.07
CA VAL A 19 5.35 -10.40 0.96
C VAL A 19 4.32 -9.44 1.54
N THR A 20 4.79 -8.33 2.12
CA THR A 20 3.91 -7.28 2.68
C THR A 20 3.02 -6.68 1.60
N ALA A 21 3.57 -6.42 0.41
CA ALA A 21 2.83 -5.96 -0.76
C ALA A 21 1.70 -6.94 -1.14
N ARG A 22 1.99 -8.24 -1.18
CA ARG A 22 0.98 -9.27 -1.48
C ARG A 22 -0.11 -9.31 -0.43
N ASN A 23 0.25 -9.22 0.85
CA ASN A 23 -0.71 -9.19 1.96
C ASN A 23 -1.61 -7.95 1.87
N LEU A 24 -1.03 -6.78 1.61
CA LEU A 24 -1.75 -5.52 1.41
C LEU A 24 -2.76 -5.65 0.26
N ILE A 25 -2.32 -6.12 -0.91
CA ILE A 25 -3.20 -6.29 -2.07
C ILE A 25 -4.32 -7.29 -1.78
N SER A 26 -4.00 -8.39 -1.11
CA SER A 26 -4.99 -9.43 -0.78
C SER A 26 -6.01 -8.96 0.27
N TYR A 27 -5.58 -8.17 1.26
CA TYR A 27 -6.46 -7.65 2.32
C TYR A 27 -7.31 -6.47 1.83
N CYS A 28 -6.71 -5.55 1.07
CA CYS A 28 -7.43 -4.39 0.54
C CYS A 28 -8.27 -4.73 -0.70
N GLY A 29 -8.08 -5.91 -1.30
CA GLY A 29 -8.85 -6.34 -2.48
C GLY A 29 -8.34 -5.73 -3.79
N GLY A 30 -7.10 -5.25 -3.82
CA GLY A 30 -6.48 -4.68 -5.02
C GLY A 30 -5.39 -3.67 -4.68
N VAL A 31 -4.44 -3.46 -5.60
CA VAL A 31 -3.32 -2.55 -5.36
C VAL A 31 -3.80 -1.11 -5.19
N ARG A 32 -4.79 -0.66 -5.97
CA ARG A 32 -5.42 0.66 -5.80
C ARG A 32 -6.03 0.84 -4.42
N ALA A 33 -6.77 -0.17 -3.98
CA ALA A 33 -7.42 -0.14 -2.67
C ALA A 33 -6.41 -0.05 -1.52
N VAL A 34 -5.16 -0.51 -1.70
CA VAL A 34 -4.08 -0.27 -0.71
C VAL A 34 -3.77 1.21 -0.57
N PHE A 35 -3.67 1.93 -1.69
CA PHE A 35 -3.39 3.37 -1.71
C PHE A 35 -4.59 4.22 -1.28
N GLU A 36 -5.82 3.70 -1.42
CA GLU A 36 -7.04 4.34 -0.92
C GLU A 36 -7.44 3.91 0.50
N ALA A 37 -6.79 2.86 1.04
CA ALA A 37 -7.11 2.34 2.35
C ALA A 37 -6.69 3.32 3.46
N ARG A 38 -7.52 3.38 4.51
CA ARG A 38 -7.20 4.16 5.70
C ARG A 38 -6.12 3.47 6.53
N LYS A 39 -5.34 4.26 7.28
CA LYS A 39 -4.31 3.77 8.22
C LYS A 39 -4.78 2.62 9.11
N ARG A 40 -6.02 2.67 9.61
CA ARG A 40 -6.61 1.61 10.45
C ARG A 40 -6.80 0.29 9.72
N GLU A 41 -7.15 0.30 8.44
CA GLU A 41 -7.30 -0.91 7.64
C GLU A 41 -5.93 -1.50 7.32
N LEU A 42 -4.97 -0.66 6.96
CA LEU A 42 -3.59 -1.06 6.71
C LEU A 42 -2.95 -1.70 7.96
N LEU A 43 -3.22 -1.18 9.15
CA LEU A 43 -2.75 -1.74 10.43
C LEU A 43 -3.30 -3.13 10.74
N LYS A 44 -4.40 -3.56 10.11
CA LYS A 44 -4.92 -4.92 10.26
C LYS A 44 -4.16 -5.93 9.40
N VAL A 45 -3.35 -5.46 8.45
CA VAL A 45 -2.64 -6.31 7.51
C VAL A 45 -1.40 -6.91 8.19
N PRO A 46 -1.22 -8.24 8.17
CA PRO A 46 -0.07 -8.88 8.79
C PRO A 46 1.25 -8.44 8.11
N GLY A 47 2.18 -7.95 8.91
CA GLY A 47 3.46 -7.38 8.46
C GLY A 47 3.41 -5.88 8.14
N VAL A 48 2.26 -5.22 8.34
CA VAL A 48 2.10 -3.77 8.15
C VAL A 48 2.01 -3.08 9.51
N GLY A 49 3.10 -2.43 9.90
CA GLY A 49 3.15 -1.61 11.10
C GLY A 49 2.65 -0.18 10.89
N SER A 50 2.61 0.60 11.96
CA SER A 50 2.22 2.02 11.93
C SER A 50 3.09 2.85 11.01
N HIS A 51 4.39 2.58 10.90
CA HIS A 51 5.30 3.26 9.96
C HIS A 51 4.95 2.99 8.50
N ILE A 52 4.67 1.73 8.13
CA ILE A 52 4.31 1.38 6.75
C ILE A 52 2.94 1.98 6.42
N ALA A 53 1.98 1.83 7.33
CA ALA A 53 0.65 2.40 7.16
C ALA A 53 0.69 3.93 7.06
N ASP A 54 1.57 4.61 7.82
CA ASP A 54 1.78 6.04 7.69
C ASP A 54 2.39 6.36 6.33
N ASN A 55 3.47 5.68 5.92
CA ASN A 55 4.08 5.88 4.61
C ASN A 55 3.09 5.71 3.46
N ILE A 56 2.20 4.72 3.50
CA ILE A 56 1.18 4.51 2.46
C ILE A 56 0.17 5.67 2.44
N VAL A 57 -0.30 6.12 3.61
CA VAL A 57 -1.30 7.19 3.73
C VAL A 57 -0.69 8.58 3.45
N ASN A 58 0.57 8.79 3.81
CA ASN A 58 1.34 10.00 3.52
C ASN A 58 1.91 10.00 2.11
N GLN A 59 2.03 8.84 1.46
CA GLN A 59 2.39 8.74 0.06
C GLN A 59 1.26 9.33 -0.78
N ASN A 60 1.43 10.62 -1.05
CA ASN A 60 0.63 11.40 -1.97
C ASN A 60 0.92 10.98 -3.43
N VAL A 61 0.76 9.69 -3.73
CA VAL A 61 0.89 9.13 -5.08
C VAL A 61 -0.33 9.51 -5.92
N LEU A 62 -1.46 9.83 -5.28
CA LEU A 62 -2.72 10.16 -5.91
C LEU A 62 -3.02 11.66 -6.05
N GLY A 63 -2.31 12.57 -5.37
CA GLY A 63 -2.53 14.03 -5.47
C GLY A 63 -1.59 14.75 -6.43
N ARG A 64 -1.01 14.02 -7.39
CA ARG A 64 -0.27 14.59 -8.54
C ARG A 64 -0.91 14.26 -9.89
N ALA A 65 -2.17 13.81 -9.90
CA ALA A 65 -2.95 13.64 -11.13
C ALA A 65 -3.97 14.78 -11.27
#